data_AF-A0A942UZN8-F1
#
_entry.id   AF-A0A942UZN8-F1
#
_cell.length_a   1.000
_cell.length_b   1.000
_cell.length_c   1.000
_cell.angle_alpha   90.00
_cell.angle_beta   90.00
_cell.angle_gamma   90.00
#
_symmetry.space_group_name_H-M   'P 1'
#
loop_
_entity.id
_entity.type
_entity.pdbx_description
1 polymer ?
#
loop_
_entity_poly.entity_id
_entity_poly.type
_entity_poly.pdbx_seq_one_letter_code
_entity_poly.pdbx_strand_id
1 'polypeptide(L)'
;MINKSNLESMIKKDLIQKASEVKPSDEMISKIIDRIEDEERTNHNMLKDRILNVILRRFIAVSLCGVLAFTGILFIFSETARALTLDAVNTIKTIFVLEKSEGDYKIVEQSTTDPVFTPVCIRTSKLSDEEISKKLKFNVSYPESLSGGYKYHYKSEGVGIQRQVSQEKWRQLQVDMIEAINDETALNGLSAYKPYRIIVATYRNKEGHNIFIQMQAAEVLVSTENNSTVVKTNIGNEDAIWIEMMTPEYEHIMENGMGTSNLFKKPERIVKVHSLIWESDGVRYVINTMKGQELFMEESVKIAESFMEQIK
;
A
#
# COMPACT_ATOMS: atom_id res chain seq x y z
N MET A 1 69.34 59.65 52.80
CA MET A 1 68.67 58.64 51.96
C MET A 1 67.74 57.85 52.87
N ILE A 2 66.43 58.14 52.88
CA ILE A 2 65.47 57.44 53.75
C ILE A 2 65.19 56.08 53.12
N ASN A 3 65.50 55.00 53.85
CA ASN A 3 65.33 53.62 53.42
C ASN A 3 63.83 53.29 53.29
N LYS A 4 63.41 52.68 52.16
CA LYS A 4 62.03 52.24 51.87
C LYS A 4 61.44 51.40 53.01
N SER A 5 62.27 50.58 53.66
CA SER A 5 61.90 49.77 54.82
C SER A 5 61.48 50.61 56.04
N ASN A 6 62.09 51.78 56.25
CA ASN A 6 61.72 52.68 57.35
C ASN A 6 60.40 53.40 57.07
N LEU A 7 60.11 53.74 55.82
CA LEU A 7 58.85 54.38 55.44
C LEU A 7 57.67 53.40 55.56
N GLU A 8 57.83 52.16 55.11
CA GLU A 8 56.82 51.10 55.23
C GLU A 8 56.54 50.75 56.70
N SER A 9 57.58 50.73 57.55
CA SER A 9 57.45 50.56 59.00
C SER A 9 56.62 51.67 59.63
N MET A 10 56.88 52.93 59.27
CA MET A 10 56.13 54.09 59.79
C MET A 10 54.67 54.10 59.32
N ILE A 11 54.40 53.79 58.05
CA ILE A 11 53.03 53.71 57.50
C ILE A 11 52.24 52.58 58.16
N LYS A 12 52.84 51.40 58.35
CA LYS A 12 52.19 50.30 59.09
C LYS A 12 51.88 50.70 60.53
N LYS A 13 52.80 51.39 61.20
CA LYS A 13 52.60 51.82 62.59
C LYS A 13 51.47 52.86 62.70
N ASP A 14 51.41 53.83 61.78
CA ASP A 14 50.35 54.85 61.74
C ASP A 14 48.97 54.24 61.38
N LEU A 15 48.93 53.27 60.45
CA LEU A 15 47.71 52.53 60.10
C LEU A 15 47.22 51.64 61.24
N ILE A 16 48.12 50.96 61.96
CA ILE A 16 47.76 50.14 63.13
C ILE A 16 47.28 51.04 64.28
N GLN A 17 47.91 52.20 64.47
CA GLN A 17 47.49 53.18 65.47
C GLN A 17 46.11 53.76 65.14
N LYS A 18 45.87 54.19 63.89
CA LYS A 18 44.54 54.65 63.44
C LYS A 18 43.47 53.55 63.48
N ALA A 19 43.83 52.31 63.16
CA ALA A 19 42.91 51.18 63.27
C ALA A 19 42.58 50.83 64.73
N SER A 20 43.52 51.07 65.67
CA SER A 20 43.28 50.85 67.11
C SER A 20 42.38 51.91 67.76
N GLU A 21 42.18 53.06 67.11
CA GLU A 21 41.25 54.11 67.53
C GLU A 21 39.83 53.92 66.98
N VAL A 22 39.64 53.04 66.00
CA VAL A 22 38.32 52.70 65.44
C VAL A 22 37.74 51.51 66.21
N LYS A 23 36.83 51.77 67.15
CA LYS A 23 35.98 50.71 67.69
C LYS A 23 35.01 50.25 66.59
N PRO A 24 35.03 48.98 66.15
CA PRO A 24 34.03 48.47 65.23
C PRO A 24 32.65 48.60 65.87
N SER A 25 31.69 49.20 65.15
CA SER A 25 30.32 49.30 65.64
C SER A 25 29.63 47.94 65.59
N ASP A 26 28.70 47.71 66.51
CA ASP A 26 27.91 46.47 66.57
C ASP A 26 27.15 46.22 65.23
N GLU A 27 26.83 47.29 64.49
CA GLU A 27 26.23 47.21 63.16
C GLU A 27 27.14 46.55 62.11
N MET A 28 28.46 46.77 62.20
CA MET A 28 29.43 46.18 61.28
C MET A 28 29.62 44.69 61.55
N ILE A 29 29.56 44.28 62.82
CA ILE A 29 29.64 42.87 63.23
C ILE A 29 28.37 42.13 62.81
N SER A 30 27.19 42.72 63.02
CA SER A 30 25.91 42.14 62.58
C SER A 30 25.89 41.87 61.07
N LYS A 31 26.33 42.83 60.24
CA LYS A 31 26.37 42.65 58.78
C LYS A 31 27.33 41.56 58.31
N ILE A 32 28.39 41.26 59.06
CA ILE A 32 29.32 40.18 58.74
C ILE A 32 28.69 38.82 59.09
N ILE A 33 28.02 38.72 60.24
CA ILE A 33 27.31 37.49 60.65
C ILE A 33 26.19 37.17 59.67
N ASP A 34 25.35 38.16 59.32
CA ASP A 34 24.24 37.97 58.38
C ASP A 34 24.74 37.48 57.01
N ARG A 35 25.86 38.02 56.51
CA ARG A 35 26.45 37.56 55.24
C ARG A 35 26.98 36.14 55.28
N ILE A 36 27.59 35.72 56.40
CA ILE A 36 28.11 34.36 56.56
C ILE A 36 26.95 33.36 56.61
N GLU A 37 25.89 33.68 57.36
CA GLU A 37 24.70 32.80 57.44
C GLU A 37 23.96 32.69 56.10
N ASP A 38 23.87 33.78 55.33
CA ASP A 38 23.17 33.78 54.03
C ASP A 38 23.98 33.04 52.94
N GLU A 39 25.32 33.15 52.95
CA GLU A 39 26.19 32.36 52.06
C GLU A 39 26.17 30.86 52.39
N GLU A 40 26.12 30.49 53.67
CA GLU A 40 26.03 29.07 54.08
C GLU A 40 24.68 28.45 53.69
N ARG A 41 23.56 29.17 53.88
CA ARG A 41 22.23 28.70 53.46
C ARG A 41 22.12 28.56 51.95
N THR A 42 22.67 29.50 51.19
CA THR A 42 22.59 29.49 49.72
C THR A 42 23.43 28.36 49.12
N ASN A 43 24.62 28.11 49.68
CA ASN A 43 25.48 27.00 49.25
C ASN A 43 24.90 25.63 49.62
N HIS A 44 24.28 25.49 50.79
CA HIS A 44 23.67 24.23 51.21
C HIS A 44 22.46 23.85 50.35
N ASN A 45 21.62 24.83 49.99
CA ASN A 45 20.45 24.61 49.13
C ASN A 45 20.86 24.28 47.69
N MET A 46 21.88 24.95 47.13
CA MET A 46 22.41 24.62 45.79
C MET A 46 23.02 23.20 45.71
N LEU A 47 23.69 22.74 46.77
CA LEU A 47 24.26 21.40 46.81
C LEU A 47 23.16 20.33 46.89
N LYS A 48 22.13 20.57 47.69
CA LYS A 48 20.98 19.68 47.87
C LYS A 48 20.18 19.51 46.58
N ASP A 49 19.92 20.60 45.85
CA ASP A 49 19.19 20.56 44.57
C ASP A 49 19.99 19.89 43.44
N ARG A 50 21.33 20.03 43.44
CA ARG A 50 22.19 19.29 42.51
C ARG A 50 22.19 17.79 42.81
N ILE A 51 22.29 17.40 44.07
CA ILE A 51 22.28 15.99 44.47
C ILE A 51 20.92 15.35 44.16
N LEU A 52 19.82 16.02 44.47
CA LEU A 52 18.47 15.51 44.18
C LEU A 52 18.25 15.31 42.67
N ASN A 53 18.68 16.27 41.83
CA ASN A 53 18.56 16.16 40.38
C ASN A 53 19.40 15.02 39.79
N VAL A 54 20.62 14.80 40.29
CA VAL A 54 21.47 13.68 39.84
C VAL A 54 20.85 12.33 40.24
N ILE A 55 20.33 12.24 41.46
CA ILE A 55 19.65 11.03 41.96
C ILE A 55 18.39 10.74 41.14
N LEU A 56 17.54 11.76 40.89
CA LEU A 56 16.31 11.61 40.11
C LEU A 56 16.58 11.18 38.66
N ARG A 57 17.58 11.78 38.00
CA ARG A 57 17.99 11.37 36.64
C ARG A 57 18.52 9.94 36.59
N ARG A 58 19.25 9.51 37.63
CA ARG A 58 19.71 8.11 37.75
C ARG A 58 18.55 7.16 37.97
N PHE A 59 17.56 7.51 38.79
CA PHE A 59 16.35 6.69 38.97
C PHE A 59 15.54 6.57 37.68
N ILE A 60 15.37 7.66 36.92
CA ILE A 60 14.69 7.64 35.62
C ILE A 60 15.44 6.72 34.64
N ALA A 61 16.77 6.86 34.53
CA ALA A 61 17.57 6.02 33.64
C ALA A 61 17.52 4.54 34.03
N VAL A 62 17.64 4.21 35.33
CA VAL A 62 17.53 2.83 35.83
C VAL A 62 16.13 2.26 35.61
N SER A 63 15.08 3.08 35.78
CA SER A 63 13.69 2.66 35.50
C SER A 63 13.48 2.37 34.01
N LEU A 64 14.02 3.21 33.11
CA LEU A 64 13.93 3.00 31.66
C LEU A 64 14.70 1.74 31.23
N CYS A 65 15.91 1.53 31.75
CA CYS A 65 16.67 0.30 31.51
C CYS A 65 15.96 -0.92 32.09
N GLY A 66 15.33 -0.78 33.26
CA GLY A 66 14.52 -1.82 33.88
C GLY A 66 13.33 -2.21 33.01
N VAL A 67 12.55 -1.24 32.51
CA VAL A 67 11.42 -1.49 31.61
C VAL A 67 11.88 -2.16 30.32
N LEU A 68 12.96 -1.70 29.68
CA LEU A 68 13.50 -2.31 28.46
C LEU A 68 14.03 -3.73 28.68
N ALA A 69 14.70 -3.98 29.81
CA ALA A 69 15.12 -5.32 30.19
C ALA A 69 13.93 -6.22 30.49
N PHE A 70 12.89 -5.70 31.14
CA PHE A 70 11.68 -6.46 31.47
C PHE A 70 10.87 -6.80 30.22
N THR A 71 10.71 -5.88 29.26
CA THR A 71 10.11 -6.19 27.96
C THR A 71 10.98 -7.18 27.19
N GLY A 72 12.30 -7.02 27.16
CA GLY A 72 13.21 -7.98 26.55
C GLY A 72 13.07 -9.40 27.13
N ILE A 73 13.01 -9.53 28.45
CA ILE A 73 12.81 -10.80 29.15
C ILE A 73 11.41 -11.38 28.85
N LEU A 74 10.35 -10.55 28.85
CA LEU A 74 9.01 -10.98 28.47
C LEU A 74 8.96 -11.54 27.04
N PHE A 75 9.68 -10.92 26.09
CA PHE A 75 9.77 -11.43 24.71
C PHE A 75 10.63 -12.70 24.58
N ILE A 76 11.64 -12.89 25.42
CA ILE A 76 12.51 -14.09 25.40
C ILE A 76 11.81 -15.30 26.03
N PHE A 77 11.11 -15.11 27.15
CA PHE A 77 10.64 -16.22 27.98
C PHE A 77 9.14 -16.50 27.88
N SER A 78 8.32 -15.59 27.33
CA SER A 78 6.89 -15.86 27.13
C SER A 78 6.63 -16.35 25.72
N GLU A 79 6.38 -17.64 25.57
CA GLU A 79 5.89 -18.20 24.31
C GLU A 79 4.60 -17.53 23.85
N THR A 80 3.73 -17.14 24.79
CA THR A 80 2.49 -16.42 24.50
C THR A 80 2.73 -15.00 24.01
N ALA A 81 3.64 -14.22 24.62
CA ALA A 81 3.96 -12.87 24.14
C ALA A 81 4.68 -12.93 22.78
N ARG A 82 5.56 -13.90 22.58
CA ARG A 82 6.18 -14.17 21.28
C ARG A 82 5.14 -14.57 20.25
N ALA A 83 4.19 -15.44 20.59
CA ALA A 83 3.10 -15.84 19.70
C ALA A 83 2.20 -14.66 19.35
N LEU A 84 1.77 -13.84 20.33
CA LEU A 84 0.97 -12.64 20.10
C LEU A 84 1.70 -11.60 19.24
N THR A 85 3.03 -11.47 19.39
CA THR A 85 3.83 -10.57 18.56
C THR A 85 4.03 -11.12 17.16
N LEU A 86 4.28 -12.43 17.03
CA LEU A 86 4.35 -13.09 15.73
C LEU A 86 3.01 -13.01 15.01
N ASP A 87 1.91 -13.15 15.74
CA ASP A 87 0.54 -13.01 15.24
C ASP A 87 0.27 -11.55 14.86
N ALA A 88 0.64 -10.56 15.68
CA ALA A 88 0.53 -9.14 15.34
C ALA A 88 1.40 -8.74 14.13
N VAL A 89 2.62 -9.26 14.02
CA VAL A 89 3.51 -9.04 12.86
C VAL A 89 2.97 -9.77 11.62
N ASN A 90 2.44 -10.97 11.77
CA ASN A 90 1.78 -11.71 10.68
C ASN A 90 0.40 -11.12 10.30
N THR A 91 -0.23 -10.37 11.20
CA THR A 91 -1.48 -9.61 10.98
C THR A 91 -1.21 -8.36 10.14
N ILE A 92 -0.01 -7.78 10.22
CA ILE A 92 0.44 -6.69 9.33
C ILE A 92 1.08 -7.30 8.07
N LYS A 93 0.40 -8.27 7.43
CA LYS A 93 0.74 -8.58 6.03
C LYS A 93 0.14 -7.46 5.20
N THR A 94 1.02 -6.69 4.57
CA THR A 94 0.64 -5.68 3.60
C THR A 94 0.86 -6.19 2.18
N ILE A 95 0.06 -5.65 1.28
CA ILE A 95 0.16 -5.81 -0.17
C ILE A 95 0.33 -4.44 -0.78
N PHE A 96 1.03 -4.38 -1.90
CA PHE A 96 1.13 -3.17 -2.70
C PHE A 96 -0.08 -3.06 -3.62
N VAL A 97 -0.74 -1.91 -3.62
CA VAL A 97 -1.84 -1.60 -4.53
C VAL A 97 -1.69 -0.21 -5.13
N LEU A 98 -2.35 0.03 -6.26
CA LEU A 98 -2.39 1.33 -6.91
C LEU A 98 -3.57 2.14 -6.36
N GLU A 99 -3.28 3.33 -5.85
CA GLU A 99 -4.29 4.29 -5.41
C GLU A 99 -4.14 5.60 -6.19
N LYS A 100 -5.25 6.24 -6.51
CA LYS A 100 -5.27 7.58 -7.11
C LYS A 100 -5.57 8.60 -6.03
N SER A 101 -4.62 9.51 -5.81
CA SER A 101 -4.68 10.56 -4.80
C SER A 101 -4.30 11.89 -5.44
N GLU A 102 -5.18 12.90 -5.33
CA GLU A 102 -4.94 14.27 -5.84
C GLU A 102 -4.61 14.35 -7.34
N GLY A 103 -5.09 13.39 -8.14
CA GLY A 103 -4.84 13.33 -9.59
C GLY A 103 -3.62 12.51 -9.99
N ASP A 104 -2.77 12.13 -9.03
CA ASP A 104 -1.59 11.30 -9.24
C ASP A 104 -1.83 9.84 -8.83
N TYR A 105 -1.09 8.94 -9.47
CA TYR A 105 -1.09 7.50 -9.16
C TYR A 105 0.07 7.16 -8.23
N LYS A 106 -0.25 6.54 -7.08
CA LYS A 106 0.75 6.15 -6.08
C LYS A 106 0.58 4.69 -5.71
N ILE A 107 1.70 4.00 -5.54
CA ILE A 107 1.72 2.66 -4.93
C ILE A 107 1.69 2.84 -3.43
N VAL A 108 0.69 2.26 -2.78
CA VAL A 108 0.50 2.28 -1.34
C VAL A 108 0.50 0.86 -0.78
N GLU A 109 0.80 0.73 0.51
CA GLU A 109 0.68 -0.52 1.24
C GLU A 109 -0.71 -0.59 1.89
N GLN A 110 -1.42 -1.69 1.69
CA GLN A 110 -2.73 -1.95 2.29
C GLN A 110 -2.76 -3.31 2.98
N SER A 111 -3.67 -3.52 3.93
CA SER A 111 -3.79 -4.80 4.63
C SER A 111 -4.22 -5.91 3.67
N THR A 112 -3.72 -7.14 3.85
CA THR A 112 -4.25 -8.32 3.14
C THR A 112 -5.72 -8.60 3.41
N THR A 113 -6.29 -7.97 4.43
CA THR A 113 -7.70 -8.09 4.83
C THR A 113 -8.61 -7.03 4.22
N ASP A 114 -8.04 -5.98 3.61
CA ASP A 114 -8.83 -4.92 2.97
C ASP A 114 -9.44 -5.43 1.65
N PRO A 115 -10.74 -5.20 1.38
CA PRO A 115 -11.40 -5.69 0.19
C PRO A 115 -11.10 -4.79 -1.01
N VAL A 116 -10.10 -5.16 -1.80
CA VAL A 116 -9.61 -4.32 -2.91
C VAL A 116 -9.60 -5.00 -4.28
N PHE A 117 -9.98 -6.28 -4.35
CA PHE A 117 -9.91 -7.08 -5.59
C PHE A 117 -11.27 -7.52 -6.11
N THR A 118 -11.51 -7.42 -7.40
CA THR A 118 -12.58 -8.12 -8.13
C THR A 118 -11.96 -9.19 -9.03
N PRO A 119 -11.63 -10.37 -8.49
CA PRO A 119 -10.85 -11.36 -9.21
C PRO A 119 -11.64 -12.04 -10.33
N VAL A 120 -10.88 -12.59 -11.28
CA VAL A 120 -11.36 -13.42 -12.38
C VAL A 120 -10.44 -14.63 -12.51
N CYS A 121 -11.02 -15.83 -12.54
CA CYS A 121 -10.32 -17.07 -12.90
C CYS A 121 -10.59 -17.40 -14.36
N ILE A 122 -9.56 -17.72 -15.13
CA ILE A 122 -9.67 -18.08 -16.55
C ILE A 122 -8.89 -19.36 -16.82
N ARG A 123 -9.42 -20.24 -17.68
CA ARG A 123 -8.70 -21.39 -18.23
C ARG A 123 -8.99 -21.57 -19.71
N THR A 124 -8.03 -22.14 -20.44
CA THR A 124 -8.24 -22.53 -21.84
C THR A 124 -9.41 -23.50 -21.97
N SER A 125 -10.28 -23.24 -22.94
CA SER A 125 -11.43 -24.07 -23.24
C SER A 125 -11.19 -24.97 -24.45
N LYS A 126 -11.81 -26.15 -24.43
CA LYS A 126 -11.88 -27.08 -25.56
C LYS A 126 -13.29 -27.20 -26.14
N LEU A 127 -14.26 -26.49 -25.57
CA LEU A 127 -15.65 -26.53 -26.02
C LEU A 127 -15.79 -25.83 -27.36
N SER A 128 -16.75 -26.26 -28.17
CA SER A 128 -17.14 -25.57 -29.40
C SER A 128 -17.84 -24.24 -29.11
N ASP A 129 -17.96 -23.39 -30.14
CA ASP A 129 -18.69 -22.13 -30.02
C ASP A 129 -20.17 -22.37 -29.68
N GLU A 130 -20.78 -23.45 -30.22
CA GLU A 130 -22.16 -23.86 -29.93
C GLU A 130 -22.34 -24.35 -28.48
N GLU A 131 -21.39 -25.16 -27.98
CA GLU A 131 -21.41 -25.63 -26.58
C GLU A 131 -21.30 -24.48 -25.59
N ILE A 132 -20.41 -23.51 -25.87
CA ILE A 132 -20.25 -22.31 -25.06
C ILE A 132 -21.50 -21.43 -25.16
N SER A 133 -22.06 -21.24 -26.36
CA SER A 133 -23.30 -20.47 -26.55
C SER A 133 -24.44 -21.01 -25.71
N LYS A 134 -24.62 -22.33 -25.70
CA LYS A 134 -25.64 -23.01 -24.88
C LYS A 134 -25.40 -22.78 -23.38
N LYS A 135 -24.13 -22.84 -22.95
CA LYS A 135 -23.74 -22.65 -21.55
C LYS A 135 -23.93 -21.22 -21.06
N LEU A 136 -23.62 -20.23 -21.91
CA LEU A 136 -23.67 -18.81 -21.56
C LEU A 136 -25.02 -18.16 -21.87
N LYS A 137 -25.89 -18.83 -22.62
CA LYS A 137 -27.23 -18.35 -23.02
C LYS A 137 -27.18 -17.08 -23.89
N PHE A 138 -26.10 -16.91 -24.64
CA PHE A 138 -25.98 -15.91 -25.71
C PHE A 138 -25.12 -16.49 -26.85
N ASN A 139 -25.21 -15.91 -28.05
CA ASN A 139 -24.46 -16.39 -29.21
C ASN A 139 -22.97 -16.09 -29.06
N VAL A 140 -22.14 -17.12 -29.15
CA VAL A 140 -20.68 -17.04 -29.09
C VAL A 140 -20.18 -17.49 -30.45
N SER A 141 -19.52 -16.59 -31.17
CA SER A 141 -18.86 -16.89 -32.42
C SER A 141 -17.56 -16.10 -32.50
N TYR A 142 -16.47 -16.78 -32.85
CA TYR A 142 -15.17 -16.15 -33.04
C TYR A 142 -14.72 -16.25 -34.50
N PRO A 143 -14.62 -15.11 -35.21
CA PRO A 143 -14.09 -15.11 -36.57
C PRO A 143 -12.65 -15.62 -36.63
N GLU A 144 -12.28 -16.28 -37.73
CA GLU A 144 -10.91 -16.83 -37.92
C GLU A 144 -9.84 -15.74 -38.04
N SER A 145 -10.22 -14.55 -38.53
CA SER A 145 -9.31 -13.43 -38.72
C SER A 145 -9.99 -12.08 -38.50
N LEU A 146 -9.19 -11.10 -38.09
CA LEU A 146 -9.61 -9.72 -37.86
C LEU A 146 -8.71 -8.74 -38.63
N SER A 147 -9.16 -7.50 -38.76
CA SER A 147 -8.36 -6.34 -39.18
C SER A 147 -6.98 -6.34 -38.51
N GLY A 148 -5.95 -5.88 -39.22
CA GLY A 148 -4.57 -5.86 -38.69
C GLY A 148 -3.83 -7.21 -38.79
N GLY A 149 -4.43 -8.21 -39.44
CA GLY A 149 -3.79 -9.52 -39.66
C GLY A 149 -3.77 -10.41 -38.42
N TYR A 150 -4.62 -10.11 -37.44
CA TYR A 150 -4.83 -10.92 -36.25
C TYR A 150 -5.59 -12.20 -36.63
N LYS A 151 -5.04 -13.35 -36.24
CA LYS A 151 -5.65 -14.67 -36.47
C LYS A 151 -6.10 -15.28 -35.16
N TYR A 152 -7.24 -15.95 -35.18
CA TYR A 152 -7.73 -16.70 -34.04
C TYR A 152 -6.68 -17.75 -33.63
N HIS A 153 -6.47 -17.88 -32.32
CA HIS A 153 -5.48 -18.80 -31.78
C HIS A 153 -6.11 -19.81 -30.81
N TYR A 154 -6.79 -19.32 -29.77
CA TYR A 154 -7.54 -20.17 -28.83
C TYR A 154 -8.54 -19.32 -28.05
N LYS A 155 -9.43 -19.99 -27.33
CA LYS A 155 -10.39 -19.37 -26.41
C LYS A 155 -10.28 -19.93 -25.00
N SER A 156 -10.74 -19.15 -24.05
CA SER A 156 -10.67 -19.45 -22.63
C SER A 156 -11.97 -19.07 -21.94
N GLU A 157 -12.42 -19.92 -21.03
CA GLU A 157 -13.60 -19.68 -20.19
C GLU A 157 -13.17 -19.19 -18.82
N GLY A 158 -13.97 -18.31 -18.22
CA GLY A 158 -13.68 -17.81 -16.89
C GLY A 158 -14.92 -17.49 -16.06
N VAL A 159 -14.66 -17.31 -14.78
CA VAL A 159 -15.62 -16.83 -13.79
C VAL A 159 -15.00 -15.65 -13.07
N GLY A 160 -15.72 -14.54 -13.03
CA GLY A 160 -15.41 -13.36 -12.24
C GLY A 160 -16.43 -13.15 -11.12
N ILE A 161 -16.10 -12.27 -10.18
CA ILE A 161 -17.02 -11.79 -9.15
C ILE A 161 -17.05 -10.27 -9.13
N GLN A 162 -18.21 -9.68 -8.85
CA GLN A 162 -18.36 -8.21 -8.87
C GLN A 162 -18.12 -7.57 -7.51
N ARG A 163 -18.18 -8.33 -6.41
CA ARG A 163 -17.89 -7.80 -5.08
C ARG A 163 -16.39 -7.83 -4.82
N GLN A 164 -15.88 -6.71 -4.32
CA GLN A 164 -14.50 -6.65 -3.87
C GLN A 164 -14.26 -7.62 -2.71
N VAL A 165 -13.13 -8.32 -2.76
CA VAL A 165 -12.67 -9.26 -1.74
C VAL A 165 -11.23 -8.92 -1.35
N SER A 166 -10.84 -9.37 -0.16
CA SER A 166 -9.48 -9.23 0.33
C SER A 166 -8.53 -10.24 -0.32
N GLN A 167 -7.22 -10.04 -0.19
CA GLN A 167 -6.23 -11.00 -0.72
C GLN A 167 -6.39 -12.38 -0.08
N GLU A 168 -6.65 -12.42 1.23
CA GLU A 168 -6.90 -13.68 1.94
C GLU A 168 -8.16 -14.37 1.43
N LYS A 169 -9.23 -13.58 1.24
CA LYS A 169 -10.49 -14.14 0.75
C LYS A 169 -10.38 -14.62 -0.69
N TRP A 170 -9.65 -13.90 -1.54
CA TRP A 170 -9.32 -14.35 -2.90
C TRP A 170 -8.65 -15.72 -2.88
N ARG A 171 -7.60 -15.92 -2.08
CA ARG A 171 -6.90 -17.21 -1.98
C ARG A 171 -7.83 -18.37 -1.59
N GLN A 172 -8.82 -18.12 -0.75
CA GLN A 172 -9.83 -19.13 -0.39
C GLN A 172 -10.80 -19.43 -1.54
N LEU A 173 -11.22 -18.41 -2.29
CA LEU A 173 -12.22 -18.53 -3.36
C LEU A 173 -11.64 -19.11 -4.67
N GLN A 174 -10.33 -19.12 -4.84
CA GLN A 174 -9.65 -19.55 -6.07
C GLN A 174 -10.14 -20.91 -6.58
N VAL A 175 -10.17 -21.93 -5.71
CA VAL A 175 -10.58 -23.29 -6.10
C VAL A 175 -12.05 -23.31 -6.52
N ASP A 176 -12.93 -22.73 -5.71
CA ASP A 176 -14.36 -22.64 -5.98
C ASP A 176 -14.64 -21.91 -7.30
N MET A 177 -13.91 -20.84 -7.60
CA MET A 177 -14.05 -20.07 -8.84
C MET A 177 -13.60 -20.86 -10.07
N ILE A 178 -12.53 -21.68 -9.97
CA ILE A 178 -12.09 -22.56 -11.07
C ILE A 178 -13.12 -23.67 -11.32
N GLU A 179 -13.68 -24.25 -10.26
CA GLU A 179 -14.72 -25.28 -10.35
C GLU A 179 -15.99 -24.69 -10.99
N ALA A 180 -16.40 -23.50 -10.55
CA ALA A 180 -17.56 -22.75 -11.06
C ALA A 180 -17.50 -22.46 -12.57
N ILE A 181 -16.31 -22.53 -13.20
CA ILE A 181 -16.21 -22.42 -14.66
C ILE A 181 -17.07 -23.49 -15.33
N ASN A 182 -17.09 -24.74 -14.84
CA ASN A 182 -17.90 -25.82 -15.45
C ASN A 182 -19.06 -26.31 -14.58
N ASP A 183 -19.08 -25.97 -13.30
CA ASP A 183 -20.09 -26.47 -12.36
C ASP A 183 -21.07 -25.35 -11.96
N GLU A 184 -22.35 -25.55 -12.27
CA GLU A 184 -23.41 -24.60 -11.94
C GLU A 184 -23.69 -24.53 -10.43
N THR A 185 -23.51 -25.64 -9.70
CA THR A 185 -23.63 -25.69 -8.24
C THR A 185 -22.54 -24.86 -7.58
N ALA A 186 -21.29 -25.01 -8.04
CA ALA A 186 -20.18 -24.19 -7.56
C ALA A 186 -20.39 -22.70 -7.88
N LEU A 187 -20.86 -22.38 -9.10
CA LEU A 187 -21.21 -21.00 -9.48
C LEU A 187 -22.30 -20.41 -8.56
N ASN A 188 -23.36 -21.18 -8.27
CA ASN A 188 -24.43 -20.75 -7.36
C ASN A 188 -23.93 -20.57 -5.92
N GLY A 189 -22.94 -21.37 -5.49
CA GLY A 189 -22.24 -21.21 -4.21
C GLY A 189 -21.55 -19.86 -4.05
N LEU A 190 -21.18 -19.21 -5.15
CA LEU A 190 -20.55 -17.88 -5.17
C LEU A 190 -21.54 -16.72 -5.20
N SER A 191 -22.85 -16.96 -5.15
CA SER A 191 -23.92 -15.95 -5.27
C SER A 191 -23.73 -14.71 -4.38
N ALA A 192 -23.18 -14.87 -3.18
CA ALA A 192 -22.86 -13.77 -2.27
C ALA A 192 -21.90 -12.73 -2.88
N TYR A 193 -21.11 -13.09 -3.90
CA TYR A 193 -20.14 -12.24 -4.58
C TYR A 193 -20.61 -11.74 -5.94
N LYS A 194 -21.84 -12.06 -6.36
CA LYS A 194 -22.40 -11.78 -7.70
C LYS A 194 -21.47 -12.33 -8.80
N PRO A 195 -21.39 -13.66 -8.94
CA PRO A 195 -20.50 -14.30 -9.89
C PRO A 195 -21.03 -14.11 -11.31
N TYR A 196 -20.13 -14.07 -12.27
CA TYR A 196 -20.48 -13.98 -13.69
C TYR A 196 -19.52 -14.81 -14.52
N ARG A 197 -20.00 -15.30 -15.68
CA ARG A 197 -19.17 -16.02 -16.64
C ARG A 197 -18.62 -15.07 -17.69
N ILE A 198 -17.41 -15.38 -18.14
CA ILE A 198 -16.77 -14.72 -19.27
C ILE A 198 -16.23 -15.77 -20.23
N ILE A 199 -16.12 -15.39 -21.50
CA ILE A 199 -15.36 -16.12 -22.50
C ILE A 199 -14.41 -15.14 -23.19
N VAL A 200 -13.17 -15.56 -23.44
CA VAL A 200 -12.12 -14.73 -24.02
C VAL A 200 -11.50 -15.46 -25.20
N ALA A 201 -11.49 -14.84 -26.38
CA ALA A 201 -10.68 -15.29 -27.50
C ALA A 201 -9.34 -14.55 -27.52
N THR A 202 -8.28 -15.30 -27.80
CA THR A 202 -6.94 -14.77 -28.06
C THR A 202 -6.72 -14.77 -29.57
N TYR A 203 -6.39 -13.60 -30.11
CA TYR A 203 -5.92 -13.46 -31.48
C TYR A 203 -4.46 -13.02 -31.51
N ARG A 204 -3.72 -13.49 -32.51
CA ARG A 204 -2.29 -13.18 -32.67
C ARG A 204 -1.98 -12.67 -34.07
N ASN A 205 -1.22 -11.58 -34.18
CA ASN A 205 -0.72 -11.08 -35.46
C ASN A 205 0.62 -11.75 -35.85
N LYS A 206 1.16 -11.41 -37.02
CA LYS A 206 2.44 -11.97 -37.52
C LYS A 206 3.67 -11.57 -36.69
N GLU A 207 3.57 -10.48 -35.93
CA GLU A 207 4.64 -9.97 -35.05
C GLU A 207 4.61 -10.65 -33.67
N GLY A 208 3.59 -11.46 -33.39
CA GLY A 208 3.41 -12.14 -32.11
C GLY A 208 2.65 -11.31 -31.07
N HIS A 209 2.08 -10.15 -31.45
CA HIS A 209 1.22 -9.37 -30.58
C HIS A 209 -0.12 -10.07 -30.38
N ASN A 210 -0.59 -10.10 -29.14
CA ASN A 210 -1.85 -10.75 -28.79
C ASN A 210 -2.88 -9.69 -28.39
N ILE A 211 -4.07 -9.80 -28.96
CA ILE A 211 -5.27 -9.12 -28.48
C ILE A 211 -6.22 -10.15 -27.89
N PHE A 212 -7.01 -9.70 -26.92
CA PHE A 212 -8.01 -10.50 -26.24
C PHE A 212 -9.38 -9.88 -26.48
N ILE A 213 -10.33 -10.67 -26.98
CA ILE A 213 -11.73 -10.27 -27.13
C ILE A 213 -12.55 -11.05 -26.11
N GLN A 214 -12.98 -10.36 -25.07
CA GLN A 214 -13.83 -10.90 -24.01
C GLN A 214 -15.30 -10.66 -24.34
N MET A 215 -16.15 -11.64 -24.02
CA MET A 215 -17.61 -11.54 -24.07
C MET A 215 -18.22 -11.98 -22.73
N GLN A 216 -19.26 -11.27 -22.30
CA GLN A 216 -20.05 -11.57 -21.11
C GLN A 216 -21.46 -10.98 -21.24
N ALA A 217 -22.40 -11.38 -20.37
CA ALA A 217 -23.71 -10.76 -20.34
C ALA A 217 -23.62 -9.26 -19.97
N ALA A 218 -24.38 -8.40 -20.65
CA ALA A 218 -24.32 -6.95 -20.46
C ALA A 218 -24.75 -6.50 -19.05
N GLU A 219 -25.63 -7.26 -18.39
CA GLU A 219 -26.08 -7.00 -17.01
C GLU A 219 -24.94 -7.00 -15.97
N VAL A 220 -23.82 -7.64 -16.30
CA VAL A 220 -22.62 -7.65 -15.45
C VAL A 220 -22.00 -6.26 -15.46
N LEU A 221 -22.32 -5.41 -14.50
CA LEU A 221 -21.68 -4.10 -14.30
C LEU A 221 -20.14 -4.17 -14.33
N VAL A 222 -19.52 -3.30 -15.15
CA VAL A 222 -18.08 -3.01 -15.08
C VAL A 222 -17.93 -1.76 -14.22
N SER A 223 -17.19 -1.87 -13.11
CA SER A 223 -16.71 -0.68 -12.44
C SER A 223 -15.62 -0.07 -13.31
N THR A 224 -15.90 1.06 -13.95
CA THR A 224 -14.82 1.93 -14.41
C THR A 224 -14.15 2.45 -13.14
N GLU A 225 -12.97 1.91 -12.81
CA GLU A 225 -12.23 2.37 -11.65
C GLU A 225 -12.04 3.89 -11.73
N ASN A 226 -11.92 4.55 -10.57
CA ASN A 226 -11.61 6.00 -10.48
C ASN A 226 -10.30 6.38 -11.21
N ASN A 227 -9.54 5.37 -11.64
CA ASN A 227 -8.24 5.40 -12.32
C ASN A 227 -8.36 5.43 -13.85
N SER A 228 -9.54 5.72 -14.40
CA SER A 228 -9.78 5.69 -15.83
C SER A 228 -10.08 7.05 -16.46
N THR A 229 -9.57 7.26 -17.67
CA THR A 229 -10.06 8.27 -18.61
C THR A 229 -10.98 7.57 -19.60
N VAL A 230 -12.19 8.10 -19.77
CA VAL A 230 -13.21 7.50 -20.65
C VAL A 230 -13.49 8.43 -21.81
N VAL A 231 -13.35 7.93 -23.04
CA VAL A 231 -13.67 8.63 -24.29
C VAL A 231 -14.79 7.86 -25.00
N LYS A 232 -15.84 8.56 -25.42
CA LYS A 232 -16.92 7.94 -26.21
C LYS A 232 -16.49 7.78 -27.67
N THR A 233 -16.88 6.68 -28.28
CA THR A 233 -16.69 6.37 -29.69
C THR A 233 -17.82 5.46 -30.18
N ASN A 234 -17.74 4.96 -31.39
CA ASN A 234 -18.72 4.07 -31.99
C ASN A 234 -18.05 2.88 -32.69
N ILE A 235 -18.75 1.76 -32.75
CA ILE A 235 -18.40 0.58 -33.57
C ILE A 235 -19.56 0.34 -34.51
N GLY A 236 -19.44 0.78 -35.76
CA GLY A 236 -20.60 0.89 -36.65
C GLY A 236 -21.71 1.74 -36.03
N ASN A 237 -22.86 1.12 -35.73
CA ASN A 237 -24.00 1.79 -35.10
C ASN A 237 -24.06 1.63 -33.57
N GLU A 238 -23.14 0.88 -32.97
CA GLU A 238 -23.13 0.64 -31.53
C GLU A 238 -22.33 1.72 -30.81
N ASP A 239 -22.85 2.18 -29.67
CA ASP A 239 -22.11 3.06 -28.77
C ASP A 239 -20.98 2.29 -28.08
N ALA A 240 -19.81 2.90 -28.00
CA ALA A 240 -18.62 2.31 -27.41
C ALA A 240 -17.88 3.30 -26.50
N ILE A 241 -17.12 2.75 -25.57
CA ILE A 241 -16.23 3.53 -24.70
C ILE A 241 -14.80 3.03 -24.81
N TRP A 242 -13.89 3.97 -25.04
CA TRP A 242 -12.47 3.78 -24.93
C TRP A 242 -12.04 4.16 -23.51
N ILE A 243 -11.40 3.22 -22.83
CA ILE A 243 -10.92 3.37 -21.46
C ILE A 243 -9.40 3.35 -21.48
N GLU A 244 -8.80 4.40 -20.96
CA GLU A 244 -7.39 4.42 -20.58
C GLU A 244 -7.30 4.23 -19.06
N MET A 245 -6.54 3.24 -18.59
CA MET A 245 -6.34 3.01 -17.14
C MET A 245 -4.88 2.75 -16.81
N MET A 246 -4.49 3.14 -15.59
CA MET A 246 -3.16 2.84 -15.05
C MET A 246 -3.22 1.55 -14.25
N THR A 247 -2.29 0.62 -14.50
CA THR A 247 -2.19 -0.65 -13.80
C THR A 247 -0.75 -0.92 -13.33
N PRO A 248 -0.55 -1.42 -12.10
CA PRO A 248 0.76 -1.86 -11.64
C PRO A 248 1.21 -3.13 -12.36
N GLU A 249 2.49 -3.20 -12.71
CA GLU A 249 3.15 -4.39 -13.24
C GLU A 249 3.91 -5.10 -12.11
N TYR A 250 3.31 -6.16 -11.59
CA TYR A 250 3.92 -7.02 -10.57
C TYR A 250 4.71 -8.15 -11.20
N GLU A 251 5.72 -8.62 -10.48
CA GLU A 251 6.36 -9.92 -10.74
C GLU A 251 5.30 -11.02 -10.81
N HIS A 252 5.41 -11.90 -11.82
CA HIS A 252 4.50 -13.02 -11.96
C HIS A 252 5.02 -14.24 -11.19
N ILE A 253 4.15 -14.83 -10.37
CA ILE A 253 4.45 -16.04 -9.59
C ILE A 253 3.42 -17.13 -9.87
N MET A 254 3.83 -18.38 -9.62
CA MET A 254 2.92 -19.53 -9.63
C MET A 254 2.45 -19.81 -8.20
N GLU A 255 1.15 -19.74 -7.98
CA GLU A 255 0.52 -20.05 -6.69
C GLU A 255 -0.66 -21.00 -6.93
N ASN A 256 -0.71 -22.13 -6.23
CA ASN A 256 -1.75 -23.16 -6.41
C ASN A 256 -1.92 -23.64 -7.86
N GLY A 257 -0.83 -23.67 -8.64
CA GLY A 257 -0.87 -24.06 -10.06
C GLY A 257 -1.42 -22.97 -10.99
N MET A 258 -1.71 -21.77 -10.49
CA MET A 258 -2.14 -20.62 -11.27
C MET A 258 -1.08 -19.55 -11.32
N GLY A 259 -0.95 -18.90 -12.49
CA GLY A 259 -0.19 -17.67 -12.58
C GLY A 259 -0.95 -16.55 -11.87
N THR A 260 -0.29 -15.85 -10.95
CA THR A 260 -0.83 -14.66 -10.27
C THR A 260 0.22 -13.56 -10.13
N SER A 261 -0.21 -12.33 -9.87
CA SER A 261 0.68 -11.22 -9.53
C SER A 261 1.20 -11.35 -8.09
N ASN A 262 2.51 -11.14 -7.89
CA ASN A 262 3.11 -11.08 -6.57
C ASN A 262 2.86 -9.72 -5.91
N LEU A 263 1.73 -9.61 -5.22
CA LEU A 263 1.29 -8.38 -4.55
C LEU A 263 2.11 -8.04 -3.29
N PHE A 264 2.90 -8.99 -2.78
CA PHE A 264 3.77 -8.78 -1.60
C PHE A 264 5.10 -8.10 -1.96
N LYS A 265 5.35 -7.91 -3.26
CA LYS A 265 6.51 -7.18 -3.76
C LYS A 265 6.02 -5.92 -4.46
N LYS A 266 6.74 -4.82 -4.24
CA LYS A 266 6.47 -3.56 -4.93
C LYS A 266 6.48 -3.80 -6.45
N PRO A 267 5.51 -3.26 -7.21
CA PRO A 267 5.48 -3.46 -8.65
C PRO A 267 6.71 -2.83 -9.30
N GLU A 268 7.13 -3.41 -10.43
CA GLU A 268 8.31 -2.96 -11.18
C GLU A 268 8.10 -1.58 -11.77
N ARG A 269 6.88 -1.30 -12.22
CA ARG A 269 6.44 -0.01 -12.75
C ARG A 269 4.91 0.08 -12.78
N ILE A 270 4.40 1.28 -13.05
CA ILE A 270 2.99 1.51 -13.39
C ILE A 270 2.93 1.67 -14.91
N VAL A 271 2.07 0.92 -15.56
CA VAL A 271 1.87 0.95 -17.01
C VAL A 271 0.46 1.43 -17.35
N LYS A 272 0.34 2.07 -18.51
CA LYS A 272 -0.94 2.42 -19.10
C LYS A 272 -1.47 1.24 -19.90
N VAL A 273 -2.72 0.87 -19.69
CA VAL A 273 -3.43 -0.12 -20.52
C VAL A 273 -4.72 0.49 -21.05
N HIS A 274 -5.16 -0.05 -22.18
CA HIS A 274 -6.33 0.45 -22.87
C HIS A 274 -7.34 -0.67 -23.09
N SER A 275 -8.61 -0.28 -23.06
CA SER A 275 -9.73 -1.18 -23.30
C SER A 275 -10.75 -0.49 -24.20
N LEU A 276 -11.25 -1.19 -25.20
CA LEU A 276 -12.46 -0.79 -25.93
C LEU A 276 -13.62 -1.66 -25.44
N ILE A 277 -14.68 -1.03 -24.95
CA ILE A 277 -15.89 -1.71 -24.46
C ILE A 277 -17.09 -1.27 -25.30
N TRP A 278 -17.91 -2.23 -25.71
CA TRP A 278 -19.21 -1.96 -26.33
C TRP A 278 -20.21 -3.04 -25.96
N GLU A 279 -21.48 -2.77 -26.22
CA GLU A 279 -22.58 -3.69 -26.00
C GLU A 279 -23.37 -3.86 -27.28
N SER A 280 -23.79 -5.09 -27.55
CA SER A 280 -24.68 -5.41 -28.68
C SER A 280 -25.46 -6.67 -28.33
N ASP A 281 -26.76 -6.68 -28.62
CA ASP A 281 -27.67 -7.81 -28.37
C ASP A 281 -27.62 -8.42 -26.94
N GLY A 282 -27.44 -7.56 -25.93
CA GLY A 282 -27.38 -7.99 -24.53
C GLY A 282 -26.04 -8.64 -24.12
N VAL A 283 -25.03 -8.60 -24.99
CA VAL A 283 -23.66 -9.05 -24.74
C VAL A 283 -22.76 -7.83 -24.65
N ARG A 284 -21.89 -7.81 -23.64
CA ARG A 284 -20.79 -6.87 -23.55
C ARG A 284 -19.52 -7.49 -24.09
N TYR A 285 -18.84 -6.72 -24.92
CA TYR A 285 -17.58 -7.06 -25.53
C TYR A 285 -16.48 -6.15 -24.97
N VAL A 286 -15.27 -6.70 -24.81
CA VAL A 286 -14.10 -5.94 -24.40
C VAL A 286 -12.90 -6.37 -25.24
N ILE A 287 -12.22 -5.42 -25.89
CA ILE A 287 -10.90 -5.64 -26.49
C ILE A 287 -9.83 -5.12 -25.54
N ASN A 288 -8.84 -5.96 -25.24
CA ASN A 288 -7.66 -5.62 -24.44
C ASN A 288 -6.39 -6.20 -25.07
N THR A 289 -5.22 -5.67 -24.69
CA THR A 289 -3.90 -6.24 -25.03
C THR A 289 -3.18 -6.80 -23.81
N MET A 290 -2.07 -7.51 -24.06
CA MET A 290 -1.10 -7.80 -23.00
C MET A 290 -0.42 -6.52 -22.50
N LYS A 291 -0.01 -6.51 -21.23
CA LYS A 291 0.80 -5.43 -20.65
C LYS A 291 2.04 -5.18 -21.53
N GLY A 292 2.29 -3.92 -21.85
CA GLY A 292 3.41 -3.49 -22.69
C GLY A 292 3.17 -3.56 -24.21
N GLN A 293 2.00 -4.03 -24.67
CA GLN A 293 1.56 -3.91 -26.05
C GLN A 293 0.54 -2.77 -26.17
N GLU A 294 0.92 -1.69 -26.85
CA GLU A 294 0.01 -0.58 -27.09
C GLU A 294 -0.94 -0.91 -28.23
N LEU A 295 -2.22 -0.64 -28.02
CA LEU A 295 -3.26 -0.64 -29.04
C LEU A 295 -3.93 0.72 -28.99
N PHE A 296 -4.08 1.36 -30.15
CA PHE A 296 -4.70 2.67 -30.24
C PHE A 296 -6.21 2.56 -30.45
N MET A 297 -6.96 3.60 -30.08
CA MET A 297 -8.41 3.62 -30.17
C MET A 297 -8.90 3.33 -31.61
N GLU A 298 -8.33 3.98 -32.62
CA GLU A 298 -8.73 3.79 -34.02
C GLU A 298 -8.49 2.35 -34.52
N GLU A 299 -7.38 1.74 -34.10
CA GLU A 299 -7.07 0.35 -34.45
C GLU A 299 -8.04 -0.61 -33.75
N SER A 300 -8.32 -0.35 -32.47
CA SER A 300 -9.27 -1.13 -31.68
C SER A 300 -10.68 -1.08 -32.27
N VAL A 301 -11.13 0.09 -32.74
CA VAL A 301 -12.42 0.25 -33.42
C VAL A 301 -12.44 -0.56 -34.71
N LYS A 302 -11.41 -0.49 -35.56
CA LYS A 302 -11.33 -1.29 -36.80
C LYS A 302 -11.33 -2.80 -36.54
N ILE A 303 -10.70 -3.25 -35.46
CA ILE A 303 -10.72 -4.65 -35.03
C ILE A 303 -12.14 -5.03 -34.57
N ALA A 304 -12.79 -4.19 -33.76
CA ALA A 304 -14.15 -4.41 -33.28
C ALA A 304 -15.17 -4.43 -34.43
N GLU A 305 -15.08 -3.51 -35.39
CA GLU A 305 -15.95 -3.50 -36.57
C GLU A 305 -15.81 -4.78 -37.38
N SER A 306 -14.57 -5.20 -37.66
CA SER A 306 -14.28 -6.46 -38.36
C SER A 306 -14.79 -7.69 -37.59
N PHE A 307 -14.75 -7.65 -36.26
CA PHE A 307 -15.34 -8.69 -35.41
C PHE A 307 -16.87 -8.71 -35.56
N MET A 308 -17.52 -7.56 -35.41
CA MET A 308 -18.98 -7.43 -35.46
C MET A 308 -19.58 -7.72 -36.84
N GLU A 309 -18.84 -7.51 -37.93
CA GLU A 309 -19.29 -7.86 -39.29
C GLU A 309 -19.40 -9.38 -39.52
N GLN A 310 -18.61 -10.16 -38.79
CA GLN A 310 -18.44 -11.60 -39.03
C GLN A 310 -19.24 -12.49 -38.07
N ILE A 311 -19.80 -11.92 -36.99
CA ILE A 311 -20.58 -12.67 -35.98
C ILE A 311 -22.11 -12.49 -36.13
N LYS A 312 -22.55 -11.68 -37.10
CA LYS A 312 -23.96 -11.43 -37.42
C LYS A 312 -24.62 -12.63 -38.09
#